data_AF-A0A843S6I7-F1
#
_entry.id   AF-A0A843S6I7-F1
#
_cell.length_a   1.000
_cell.length_b   1.000
_cell.length_c   1.000
_cell.angle_alpha   90.00
_cell.angle_beta   90.00
_cell.angle_gamma   90.00
#
_symmetry.space_group_name_H-M   'P 1'
#
loop_
_entity.id
_entity.type
_entity.pdbx_description
1 polymer ?
#
loop_
_entity_poly.entity_id
_entity_poly.type
_entity_poly.pdbx_seq_one_letter_code
_entity_poly.pdbx_strand_id
1 'polypeptide(L)'
;TRQGRAAEALGWAAVAALIGGLAAWLLVTFVARPFADIALKFGQAEYFVIVLIGLTSVLALADRSVVRSLASLLVGMLLATVGVDDVYGSVRFDFGSQVLRDGIDYLPVMIGVYALGHVIARYGERFSDQAVQQPASTRTLLPGLHALRSRAGSLGRGTVLGSLMGAVPGAGATVAS
;
A
#
# COMPACT_ATOMS: atom_id res chain seq x y z
N THR A 1 0.20 2.29 -24.46
CA THR A 1 1.20 2.11 -25.54
C THR A 1 0.78 2.69 -26.91
N ARG A 2 -0.07 3.74 -26.98
CA ARG A 2 -0.66 4.20 -28.25
C ARG A 2 0.21 5.14 -29.11
N GLN A 3 1.36 5.61 -28.62
CA GLN A 3 2.20 6.62 -29.31
C GLN A 3 3.67 6.19 -29.47
N GLY A 4 4.03 4.93 -29.23
CA GLY A 4 5.41 4.45 -29.35
C GLY A 4 6.42 4.99 -28.30
N ARG A 5 6.00 5.87 -27.37
CA ARG A 5 6.87 6.49 -26.35
C ARG A 5 6.90 5.71 -25.03
N ALA A 6 7.07 4.39 -25.09
CA ALA A 6 7.03 3.53 -23.90
C ALA A 6 8.19 3.79 -22.93
N ALA A 7 9.43 3.93 -23.43
CA ALA A 7 10.62 4.22 -22.61
C ALA A 7 10.56 5.56 -21.88
N GLU A 8 9.99 6.58 -22.53
CA GLU A 8 9.83 7.90 -21.92
C GLU A 8 8.74 7.90 -20.85
N ALA A 9 7.62 7.20 -21.09
CA ALA A 9 6.57 7.05 -20.09
C ALA A 9 7.08 6.32 -18.83
N LEU A 10 7.90 5.27 -19.01
CA LEU A 10 8.53 4.54 -17.91
C LEU A 10 9.48 5.45 -17.12
N GLY A 11 10.27 6.29 -17.79
CA GLY A 11 11.15 7.27 -17.15
C GLY A 11 10.38 8.33 -16.35
N TRP A 12 9.26 8.83 -16.89
CA TRP A 12 8.37 9.75 -16.16
C TRP A 12 7.72 9.09 -14.94
N ALA A 13 7.26 7.85 -15.05
CA ALA A 13 6.68 7.13 -13.92
C ALA A 13 7.71 6.94 -12.80
N ALA A 14 8.94 6.55 -13.13
CA ALA A 14 10.02 6.38 -12.16
C ALA A 14 10.37 7.69 -11.44
N VAL A 15 10.52 8.80 -12.18
CA VAL A 15 10.84 10.11 -11.59
C VAL A 15 9.69 10.64 -10.74
N ALA A 16 8.44 10.47 -11.19
CA ALA A 16 7.27 10.86 -10.41
C ALA A 16 7.15 10.06 -9.10
N ALA A 17 7.40 8.75 -9.14
CA ALA A 17 7.40 7.90 -7.95
C ALA A 17 8.52 8.29 -6.98
N LEU A 18 9.72 8.59 -7.48
CA LEU A 18 10.83 9.05 -6.64
C LEU A 18 10.51 10.38 -5.95
N ILE A 19 10.03 11.37 -6.70
CA ILE A 19 9.69 12.70 -6.15
C ILE A 19 8.52 12.59 -5.17
N GLY A 20 7.49 11.81 -5.51
CA GLY A 20 6.36 11.57 -4.62
C GLY A 20 6.77 10.86 -3.33
N GLY A 21 7.63 9.84 -3.43
CA GLY A 21 8.16 9.11 -2.28
C GLY A 21 9.02 9.99 -1.37
N LEU A 22 9.92 10.80 -1.95
CA LEU A 22 10.73 11.76 -1.19
C LEU A 22 9.86 12.81 -0.51
N ALA A 23 8.86 13.35 -1.21
CA ALA A 23 7.94 14.32 -0.64
C ALA A 23 7.10 13.72 0.49
N ALA A 24 6.59 12.49 0.33
CA ALA A 24 5.83 11.79 1.36
C ALA A 24 6.70 11.49 2.59
N TRP A 25 7.93 11.01 2.41
CA TRP A 25 8.87 10.77 3.50
C TRP A 25 9.19 12.07 4.27
N LEU A 26 9.42 13.16 3.54
CA LEU A 26 9.66 14.47 4.12
C LEU A 26 8.44 14.96 4.90
N LEU A 27 7.25 14.85 4.31
CA LEU A 27 5.97 15.20 4.94
C LEU A 27 5.78 14.44 6.25
N VAL A 28 5.93 13.11 6.24
CA VAL A 28 5.79 12.29 7.45
C VAL A 28 6.81 12.69 8.50
N THR A 29 8.06 12.94 8.12
CA THR A 29 9.12 13.33 9.07
C THR A 29 8.80 14.64 9.79
N PHE A 30 8.26 15.64 9.09
CA PHE A 30 7.86 16.91 9.69
C PHE A 30 6.52 16.85 10.44
N VAL A 31 5.57 16.04 9.98
CA VAL A 31 4.23 15.94 10.56
C VAL A 31 4.17 14.92 11.73
N ALA A 32 5.11 13.98 11.83
CA ALA A 32 5.08 12.91 12.83
C ALA A 32 5.00 13.44 14.27
N ARG A 33 5.84 14.43 14.63
CA ARG A 33 5.84 15.02 15.98
C ARG A 33 4.53 15.70 16.34
N PRO A 34 4.03 16.70 15.60
CA PRO A 34 2.76 17.35 15.96
C PRO A 34 1.58 16.37 15.91
N PHE A 35 1.62 15.36 15.04
CA PHE A 35 0.60 14.31 15.00
C PHE A 35 0.63 13.44 16.26
N ALA A 36 1.80 13.06 16.77
CA ALA A 36 1.94 12.30 18.00
C ALA A 36 1.37 13.07 19.22
N ASP A 37 1.64 14.36 19.33
CA ASP A 37 1.11 15.20 20.42
C ASP A 37 -0.43 15.28 20.42
N ILE A 38 -1.06 15.16 19.25
CA ILE A 38 -2.51 15.09 19.11
C ILE A 38 -3.00 13.68 19.47
N ALA A 39 -2.35 12.64 18.95
CA ALA A 39 -2.72 11.25 19.21
C ALA A 39 -2.65 10.89 20.70
N LEU A 40 -1.68 11.43 21.45
CA LEU A 40 -1.57 11.23 22.89
C LEU A 40 -2.74 11.82 23.70
N LYS A 41 -3.53 12.74 23.11
CA LYS A 41 -4.73 13.31 23.74
C LYS A 41 -5.98 12.50 23.47
N PHE A 42 -5.92 11.48 22.61
CA PHE A 42 -7.08 10.65 22.29
C PHE A 42 -7.47 9.79 23.49
N GLY A 43 -8.75 9.82 23.81
CA GLY A 43 -9.36 8.93 24.78
C GLY A 43 -9.82 7.64 24.12
N GLN A 44 -10.44 6.78 24.94
CA GLN A 44 -10.95 5.49 24.49
C GLN A 44 -12.00 5.62 23.37
N ALA A 45 -12.83 6.68 23.42
CA ALA A 45 -13.87 6.92 22.42
C ALA A 45 -13.28 7.28 21.05
N GLU A 46 -12.26 8.14 21.01
CA GLU A 46 -11.59 8.54 19.77
C GLU A 46 -10.85 7.36 19.15
N TYR A 47 -10.13 6.57 19.95
CA TYR A 47 -9.48 5.35 19.48
C TYR A 47 -10.49 4.35 18.88
N PHE A 48 -11.63 4.16 19.53
CA PHE A 48 -12.69 3.29 19.00
C PHE A 48 -13.19 3.76 17.64
N VAL A 49 -13.47 5.06 17.47
CA VAL A 49 -13.93 5.63 16.20
C VAL A 49 -12.88 5.48 15.10
N ILE A 50 -11.60 5.71 15.41
CA ILE A 50 -10.51 5.56 14.43
C ILE A 50 -10.40 4.11 13.94
N VAL A 51 -10.42 3.13 14.85
CA VAL A 51 -10.40 1.72 14.49
C VAL A 51 -11.64 1.35 13.69
N LEU A 52 -12.83 1.82 14.09
CA LEU A 52 -14.08 1.57 13.37
C LEU A 52 -14.04 2.15 11.94
N ILE A 53 -13.52 3.36 11.76
CA ILE A 53 -13.34 3.98 10.44
C ILE A 53 -12.35 3.15 9.59
N GLY A 54 -11.27 2.67 10.18
CA GLY A 54 -10.31 1.80 9.48
C GLY A 54 -10.92 0.47 9.03
N LEU A 55 -11.71 -0.19 9.89
CA LEU A 55 -12.37 -1.45 9.54
C LEU A 55 -13.47 -1.24 8.49
N THR A 56 -14.23 -0.15 8.59
CA THR A 56 -15.30 0.17 7.63
C THR A 56 -14.73 0.61 6.27
N SER A 57 -13.58 1.28 6.23
CA SER A 57 -12.96 1.66 4.96
C SER A 57 -12.53 0.43 4.15
N VAL A 58 -12.00 -0.62 4.77
CA VAL A 58 -11.69 -1.89 4.09
C VAL A 58 -12.92 -2.48 3.40
N LEU A 59 -14.09 -2.40 4.04
CA LEU A 59 -15.35 -2.86 3.46
C LEU A 59 -15.87 -1.92 2.37
N ALA A 60 -15.65 -0.60 2.50
CA ALA A 60 -16.05 0.38 1.50
C ALA A 60 -15.30 0.22 0.17
N LEU A 61 -14.09 -0.34 0.20
CA LEU A 61 -13.30 -0.66 -0.98
C LEU A 61 -13.61 -2.04 -1.59
N ALA A 62 -14.60 -2.75 -1.07
CA ALA A 62 -15.01 -4.04 -1.61
C ALA A 62 -15.79 -3.89 -2.92
N ASP A 63 -15.16 -4.10 -4.07
CA ASP A 63 -15.83 -3.94 -5.38
C ASP A 63 -16.91 -4.99 -5.65
N ARG A 64 -16.68 -6.26 -5.29
CA ARG A 64 -17.51 -7.39 -5.79
C ARG A 64 -18.37 -8.08 -4.73
N SER A 65 -17.91 -8.15 -3.49
CA SER A 65 -18.63 -8.86 -2.43
C SER A 65 -18.16 -8.44 -1.04
N VAL A 66 -19.04 -7.74 -0.32
CA VAL A 66 -18.80 -7.33 1.07
C VAL A 66 -18.52 -8.54 1.97
N VAL A 67 -19.21 -9.66 1.73
CA VAL A 67 -19.02 -10.90 2.52
C VAL A 67 -17.60 -11.45 2.37
N ARG A 68 -17.04 -11.45 1.14
CA ARG A 68 -15.67 -11.91 0.91
C ARG A 68 -14.65 -10.97 1.55
N SER A 69 -14.87 -9.67 1.47
CA SER A 69 -14.00 -8.68 2.12
C SER A 69 -14.06 -8.77 3.64
N LEU A 70 -15.24 -8.99 4.21
CA LEU A 70 -15.41 -9.21 5.64
C LEU A 70 -14.73 -10.50 6.09
N ALA A 71 -14.87 -11.60 5.34
CA ALA A 71 -14.17 -12.84 5.63
C ALA A 71 -12.64 -12.65 5.60
N SER A 72 -12.11 -11.94 4.58
CA SER A 72 -10.69 -11.61 4.49
C SER A 72 -10.22 -10.72 5.64
N LEU A 73 -11.04 -9.75 6.05
CA LEU A 73 -10.75 -8.87 7.19
C LEU A 73 -10.66 -9.66 8.49
N LEU A 74 -11.61 -10.55 8.76
CA LEU A 74 -11.62 -11.40 9.95
C LEU A 74 -10.42 -12.34 9.99
N VAL A 75 -10.03 -12.92 8.85
CA VAL A 75 -8.81 -13.74 8.76
C VAL A 75 -7.57 -12.91 9.05
N GLY A 76 -7.46 -11.72 8.47
CA GLY A 76 -6.35 -10.80 8.74
C GLY A 76 -6.26 -10.38 10.21
N MET A 77 -7.40 -10.05 10.83
CA MET A 77 -7.47 -9.73 12.25
C MET A 77 -7.05 -10.92 13.12
N LEU A 78 -7.48 -12.14 12.79
CA LEU A 78 -7.09 -13.33 13.53
C LEU A 78 -5.57 -13.54 13.50
N LEU A 79 -4.94 -13.37 12.33
CA LEU A 79 -3.48 -13.45 12.19
C LEU A 79 -2.76 -12.33 12.96
N ALA A 80 -3.30 -11.11 12.95
CA ALA A 80 -2.73 -9.97 13.67
C ALA A 80 -2.80 -10.12 15.20
N THR A 81 -3.71 -10.95 15.72
CA THR A 81 -3.82 -11.21 17.17
C THR A 81 -2.89 -12.30 17.68
N VAL A 82 -2.08 -12.92 16.83
CA VAL A 82 -1.10 -13.94 17.22
C VAL A 82 0.12 -13.24 17.85
N GLY A 83 0.49 -13.64 19.07
CA GLY A 83 1.65 -13.13 19.80
C GLY A 83 1.32 -12.51 21.15
N VAL A 84 2.22 -11.66 21.64
CA VAL A 84 2.02 -10.87 22.87
C VAL A 84 1.18 -9.64 22.56
N ASP A 85 0.12 -9.42 23.33
CA ASP A 85 -0.72 -8.23 23.25
C ASP A 85 0.02 -7.00 23.80
N ASP A 86 0.21 -5.95 22.99
CA ASP A 86 0.95 -4.74 23.37
C ASP A 86 0.31 -3.94 24.52
N VAL A 87 -1.01 -4.11 24.72
CA VAL A 87 -1.76 -3.36 25.73
C VAL A 87 -1.75 -4.10 27.06
N TYR A 88 -2.01 -5.41 27.03
CA TYR A 88 -2.20 -6.22 28.25
C TYR A 88 -1.05 -7.16 28.56
N GLY A 89 -0.08 -7.35 27.65
CA GLY A 89 1.03 -8.29 27.79
C GLY A 89 0.61 -9.77 27.77
N SER A 90 -0.66 -10.06 27.49
CA SER A 90 -1.18 -11.43 27.45
C SER A 90 -0.77 -12.13 26.16
N VAL A 91 -0.34 -13.38 26.25
CA VAL A 91 0.03 -14.19 25.08
C VAL A 91 -1.23 -14.80 24.46
N ARG A 92 -1.38 -14.67 23.14
CA ARG A 92 -2.52 -15.14 22.36
C ARG A 92 -2.04 -16.00 21.20
N PHE A 93 -2.59 -17.21 21.06
CA PHE A 93 -2.33 -18.11 19.94
C PHE A 93 -0.84 -18.46 19.69
N ASP A 94 0.01 -18.52 20.73
CA ASP A 94 1.42 -18.93 20.58
C ASP A 94 1.61 -20.45 20.44
N PHE A 95 0.61 -21.24 20.86
CA PHE A 95 0.61 -22.71 20.80
C PHE A 95 1.88 -23.37 21.37
N GLY A 96 2.55 -22.70 22.33
CA GLY A 96 3.81 -23.16 22.91
C GLY A 96 5.07 -22.95 22.05
N SER A 97 4.96 -22.26 20.92
CA SER A 97 6.09 -21.91 20.06
C SER A 97 6.61 -20.51 20.37
N GLN A 98 7.93 -20.39 20.55
CA GLN A 98 8.58 -19.10 20.77
C GLN A 98 8.49 -18.19 19.53
N VAL A 99 8.44 -18.78 18.33
CA VAL A 99 8.28 -18.02 17.07
C VAL A 99 6.91 -17.35 16.99
N LEU A 100 5.83 -18.05 17.38
CA LEU A 100 4.50 -17.44 17.37
C LEU A 100 4.29 -16.46 18.53
N ARG A 101 5.08 -16.55 19.59
CA ARG A 101 5.06 -15.59 20.70
C ARG A 101 5.55 -14.21 20.27
N ASP A 102 6.55 -14.15 19.40
CA ASP A 102 7.02 -12.91 18.78
C ASP A 102 6.00 -12.33 17.77
N GLY A 103 4.95 -13.10 17.46
CA GLY A 103 3.87 -12.72 16.55
C GLY A 103 4.19 -13.04 15.09
N ILE A 104 3.28 -12.65 14.20
CA ILE A 104 3.45 -12.82 12.76
C ILE A 104 3.85 -11.49 12.16
N ASP A 105 5.07 -11.41 11.61
CA ASP A 105 5.54 -10.19 10.95
C ASP A 105 4.67 -9.85 9.73
N TYR A 106 4.17 -8.63 9.71
CA TYR A 106 3.32 -8.07 8.67
C TYR A 106 4.00 -8.07 7.30
N LEU A 107 5.30 -7.76 7.23
CA LEU A 107 6.00 -7.58 5.95
C LEU A 107 6.09 -8.89 5.14
N PRO A 108 6.54 -10.03 5.71
CA PRO A 108 6.49 -11.34 5.05
C PRO A 108 5.08 -11.75 4.61
N VAL A 109 4.06 -11.51 5.45
CA VAL A 109 2.67 -11.84 5.12
C VAL A 109 2.20 -11.04 3.91
N MET A 110 2.43 -9.72 3.89
CA MET A 110 2.07 -8.88 2.75
C MET A 110 2.73 -9.33 1.45
N ILE A 111 4.04 -9.58 1.48
CA ILE A 111 4.79 -10.02 0.30
C ILE A 111 4.28 -11.38 -0.16
N GLY A 112 4.06 -12.32 0.77
CA GLY A 112 3.55 -13.66 0.47
C GLY A 112 2.17 -13.65 -0.14
N VAL A 113 1.21 -12.94 0.46
CA VAL A 113 -0.17 -12.83 -0.04
C VAL A 113 -0.21 -12.16 -1.41
N TYR A 114 0.59 -11.12 -1.62
CA TYR A 114 0.68 -10.45 -2.93
C TYR A 114 1.27 -11.38 -4.00
N ALA A 115 2.40 -12.03 -3.71
CA ALA A 115 3.06 -12.95 -4.63
C ALA A 115 2.15 -14.15 -4.98
N LEU A 116 1.54 -14.78 -3.97
CA LEU A 116 0.61 -15.88 -4.17
C LEU A 116 -0.63 -15.44 -4.95
N GLY A 117 -1.19 -14.27 -4.64
CA GLY A 117 -2.32 -13.69 -5.36
C GLY A 117 -2.03 -13.53 -6.86
N HIS A 118 -0.84 -13.00 -7.20
CA HIS A 118 -0.40 -12.88 -8.59
C HIS A 118 -0.21 -14.25 -9.28
N VAL A 119 0.40 -15.22 -8.59
CA VAL A 119 0.59 -16.56 -9.14
C VAL A 119 -0.76 -17.23 -9.41
N ILE A 120 -1.68 -17.20 -8.43
CA ILE A 120 -3.02 -17.80 -8.56
C ILE A 120 -3.81 -17.10 -9.67
N ALA A 121 -3.75 -15.77 -9.76
CA ALA A 121 -4.43 -15.01 -10.80
C ALA A 121 -3.94 -15.38 -12.21
N ARG A 122 -2.63 -15.64 -12.36
CA ARG A 122 -2.04 -16.03 -13.64
C ARG A 122 -2.08 -17.53 -13.95
N TYR A 123 -2.35 -18.37 -12.95
CA TYR A 123 -2.35 -19.82 -13.11
C TYR A 123 -3.39 -20.32 -14.14
N GLY A 124 -4.52 -19.60 -14.27
CA GLY A 124 -5.60 -19.95 -15.21
C GLY A 124 -5.53 -19.25 -16.56
N GLU A 125 -4.65 -18.26 -16.75
CA GLU A 125 -4.41 -17.66 -18.06
C GLU A 125 -3.60 -18.67 -18.87
N ARG A 126 -4.24 -19.32 -19.85
CA ARG A 126 -3.51 -20.01 -20.92
C ARG A 126 -2.42 -19.02 -21.37
N PHE A 127 -1.15 -19.43 -21.32
CA PHE A 127 -0.10 -18.80 -22.10
C PHE A 127 -0.57 -18.89 -23.56
N SER A 128 -1.41 -17.95 -23.98
CA SER A 128 -1.69 -17.77 -25.38
C SER A 128 -0.32 -17.54 -25.99
N ASP A 129 0.00 -18.26 -27.05
CA ASP A 129 1.16 -18.04 -27.93
C ASP A 129 1.13 -16.64 -28.59
N GLN A 130 0.61 -15.62 -27.91
CA GLN A 130 1.21 -14.31 -28.00
C GLN A 130 2.56 -14.45 -27.34
N ALA A 131 3.54 -14.87 -28.15
CA ALA A 131 4.94 -14.60 -27.90
C ALA A 131 4.99 -13.29 -27.15
N VAL A 132 5.48 -13.33 -25.91
CA VAL A 132 5.87 -12.14 -25.18
C VAL A 132 6.74 -11.41 -26.19
N GLN A 133 6.18 -10.40 -26.86
CA GLN A 133 6.98 -9.49 -27.64
C GLN A 133 7.82 -8.87 -26.55
N GLN A 134 9.02 -9.42 -26.35
CA GLN A 134 9.99 -8.84 -25.45
C GLN A 134 10.01 -7.39 -25.86
N PRO A 135 9.53 -6.46 -25.00
CA PRO A 135 9.55 -5.07 -25.38
C PRO A 135 10.99 -4.78 -25.72
N ALA A 136 11.26 -4.53 -27.01
CA ALA A 136 12.61 -4.38 -27.54
C ALA A 136 13.35 -3.47 -26.59
N SER A 137 14.40 -3.99 -25.93
CA SER A 137 15.19 -3.38 -24.86
C SER A 137 14.90 -1.88 -24.74
N THR A 138 13.81 -1.53 -24.05
CA THR A 138 13.31 -0.15 -24.12
C THR A 138 14.06 0.57 -23.04
N ARG A 139 15.29 0.97 -23.36
CA ARG A 139 16.18 1.71 -22.46
C ARG A 139 15.37 2.86 -21.86
N THR A 140 15.19 2.84 -20.55
CA THR A 140 14.44 3.88 -19.83
C THR A 140 15.03 5.24 -20.20
N LEU A 141 14.20 6.12 -20.76
CA LEU A 141 14.61 7.47 -21.12
C LEU A 141 14.15 8.39 -20.00
N LEU A 142 15.10 8.80 -19.16
CA LEU A 142 14.81 9.75 -18.08
C LEU A 142 14.47 11.13 -18.68
N PRO A 143 13.43 11.80 -18.17
CA PRO A 143 13.10 13.15 -18.63
C PRO A 143 14.23 14.12 -18.27
N GLY A 144 14.58 15.00 -19.21
CA GLY A 144 15.54 16.07 -18.96
C GLY A 144 15.00 17.10 -17.95
N LEU A 145 15.91 17.81 -17.27
CA LEU A 145 15.58 18.80 -16.24
C LEU A 145 14.62 19.90 -16.73
N HIS A 146 14.74 20.32 -17.99
CA HIS A 146 13.83 21.29 -18.60
C HIS A 146 12.40 20.75 -18.74
N ALA A 147 12.26 19.48 -19.14
CA ALA A 147 10.97 18.82 -19.23
C ALA A 147 10.34 18.62 -17.84
N LEU A 148 11.16 18.32 -16.84
CA LEU A 148 10.72 18.22 -15.44
C LEU A 148 10.17 19.55 -14.93
N ARG A 149 10.86 20.67 -15.22
CA ARG A 149 10.41 22.02 -14.85
C ARG A 149 9.13 22.41 -15.57
N SER A 150 8.97 22.07 -16.86
CA SER A 150 7.76 22.41 -17.61
C SER A 150 6.51 21.64 -17.14
N ARG A 151 6.69 20.48 -16.49
CA ARG A 151 5.60 19.67 -15.92
C ARG A 151 5.55 19.66 -14.39
N ALA A 152 6.33 20.51 -13.73
CA ALA A 152 6.44 20.55 -12.28
C ALA A 152 5.08 20.76 -11.58
N GLY A 153 4.19 21.57 -12.16
CA GLY A 153 2.84 21.76 -11.62
C GLY A 153 1.97 20.50 -11.65
N SER A 154 2.12 19.65 -12.67
CA SER A 154 1.42 18.37 -12.75
C SER A 154 2.01 17.36 -11.75
N LEU A 155 3.34 17.33 -11.61
CA LEU A 155 4.00 16.48 -10.63
C LEU A 155 3.60 16.87 -9.21
N GLY A 156 3.65 18.16 -8.87
CA GLY A 156 3.24 18.65 -7.55
C GLY A 156 1.79 18.33 -7.21
N ARG A 157 0.86 18.53 -8.17
CA ARG A 157 -0.54 18.13 -8.00
C ARG A 157 -0.70 16.62 -7.79
N GLY A 158 0.01 15.81 -8.58
CA GLY A 158 0.00 14.35 -8.45
C GLY A 158 0.56 13.90 -7.10
N THR A 159 1.64 14.51 -6.62
CA THR A 159 2.21 14.26 -5.30
C THR A 159 1.23 14.61 -4.19
N VAL A 160 0.60 15.79 -4.23
CA VAL A 160 -0.38 16.19 -3.20
C VAL A 160 -1.58 15.26 -3.18
N LEU A 161 -2.18 14.97 -4.34
CA LEU A 161 -3.32 14.06 -4.43
C LEU A 161 -2.94 12.64 -3.99
N GLY A 162 -1.77 12.16 -4.39
CA GLY A 162 -1.24 10.86 -3.98
C GLY A 162 -1.00 10.78 -2.47
N SER A 163 -0.43 11.82 -1.85
CA SER A 163 -0.25 11.89 -0.41
C SER A 163 -1.57 11.93 0.35
N LEU A 164 -2.57 12.67 -0.15
CA LEU A 164 -3.90 12.73 0.46
C LEU A 164 -4.64 11.38 0.36
N MET A 165 -4.63 10.75 -0.82
CA MET A 165 -5.21 9.42 -1.02
C MET A 165 -4.49 8.35 -0.19
N GLY A 166 -3.16 8.45 -0.08
CA GLY A 166 -2.34 7.55 0.73
C GLY A 166 -2.59 7.68 2.23
N ALA A 167 -3.01 8.85 2.71
CA ALA A 167 -3.37 9.08 4.11
C ALA A 167 -4.72 8.43 4.49
N VAL A 168 -5.55 8.03 3.52
CA VAL A 168 -6.84 7.40 3.80
C VAL A 168 -6.62 5.94 4.25
N PRO A 169 -7.09 5.55 5.45
CA PRO A 169 -6.95 4.19 5.97
C PRO A 169 -7.56 3.15 5.03
N GLY A 170 -6.83 2.06 4.76
CA GLY A 170 -7.33 0.94 3.95
C GLY A 170 -7.48 1.20 2.44
N ALA A 171 -7.38 2.46 1.98
CA ALA A 171 -7.64 2.84 0.59
C ALA A 171 -6.39 3.23 -0.21
N GLY A 172 -5.31 3.63 0.46
CA GLY A 172 -4.17 4.27 -0.19
C GLY A 172 -3.48 3.42 -1.28
N ALA A 173 -3.41 2.10 -1.11
CA ALA A 173 -2.73 1.23 -2.06
C ALA A 173 -3.56 0.86 -3.30
N THR A 174 -4.88 0.76 -3.16
CA THR A 174 -5.81 0.35 -4.24
C THR A 174 -6.33 1.54 -5.05
N VAL A 175 -6.47 2.73 -4.43
CA VAL A 175 -6.92 3.95 -5.13
C VAL A 175 -5.78 4.63 -5.90
N ALA A 176 -4.53 4.42 -5.48
CA ALA A 176 -3.36 5.01 -6.14
C ALA A 176 -2.81 4.19 -7.33
N SER A 177 -3.36 3.01 -7.61
CA SER A 177 -2.81 2.04 -8.57
C SER A 177 -3.65 1.82 -9.81
#